data_AF-A0A0L8VKM6-F1
#
_entry.id   AF-A0A0L8VKM6-F1
#
_cell.length_a   1.000
_cell.length_b   1.000
_cell.length_c   1.000
_cell.angle_alpha   90.00
_cell.angle_beta   90.00
_cell.angle_gamma   90.00
#
_symmetry.space_group_name_H-M   'P 1'
#
loop_
_entity.id
_entity.type
_entity.pdbx_description
1 polymer ?
#
loop_
_entity_poly.entity_id
_entity_poly.type
_entity_poly.pdbx_seq_one_letter_code
_entity_poly.pdbx_strand_id
1 'polypeptide(L)'
;MSQSRWSIVLIFALFIFGSTGVNAFFNFGHHQQQQQQQQQSYEDQVLNNPCDGYLCPDTLTCVAQQKDCPCPFPKSQLKCVLPDNKFVCISKPATHNEKFRAIYDDPVKGPKAKNKGFRDCGWVSDAYKNH
;
A
#
# COMPACT_ATOMS: atom_id res chain seq x y z
N MET A 1 -19.44 -18.46 -76.15
CA MET A 1 -18.30 -18.18 -75.26
C MET A 1 -18.45 -16.80 -74.56
N SER A 2 -19.58 -16.55 -73.87
CA SER A 2 -19.83 -15.24 -73.22
C SER A 2 -20.19 -15.36 -71.73
N GLN A 3 -20.89 -16.42 -71.29
CA GLN A 3 -21.28 -16.57 -69.88
C GLN A 3 -20.11 -16.84 -68.92
N SER A 4 -19.12 -17.66 -69.32
CA SER A 4 -17.98 -18.01 -68.43
C SER A 4 -17.06 -16.82 -68.13
N ARG A 5 -17.01 -15.83 -69.02
CA ARG A 5 -16.18 -14.62 -68.84
C ARG A 5 -16.78 -13.67 -67.81
N TRP A 6 -18.12 -13.63 -67.70
CA TRP A 6 -18.80 -12.77 -66.73
C TRP A 6 -18.75 -13.35 -65.30
N SER A 7 -18.88 -14.67 -65.16
CA SER A 7 -18.76 -15.33 -63.85
C SER A 7 -17.37 -15.17 -63.22
N ILE A 8 -16.31 -15.22 -64.04
CA ILE A 8 -14.92 -15.03 -63.55
C ILE A 8 -14.69 -13.57 -63.11
N VAL A 9 -15.21 -12.60 -63.85
CA VAL A 9 -15.09 -11.17 -63.51
C VAL A 9 -15.87 -10.83 -62.24
N LEU A 10 -17.05 -11.41 -62.04
CA LEU A 10 -17.85 -11.20 -60.83
C LEU A 10 -17.22 -11.80 -59.58
N ILE A 11 -16.59 -12.97 -59.68
CA ILE A 11 -15.87 -13.59 -58.55
C ILE A 11 -14.62 -12.79 -58.16
N PHE A 12 -13.86 -12.29 -59.16
CA PHE A 12 -12.70 -11.45 -58.90
C PHE A 12 -13.08 -10.08 -58.30
N ALA A 13 -14.19 -9.48 -58.75
CA ALA A 13 -14.68 -8.22 -58.19
C ALA A 13 -15.16 -8.36 -56.73
N LEU A 14 -15.78 -9.48 -56.36
CA LEU A 14 -16.20 -9.79 -55.00
C LEU A 14 -15.01 -10.03 -54.04
N PHE A 15 -13.90 -10.57 -54.53
CA PHE A 15 -12.69 -10.78 -53.71
C PHE A 15 -11.90 -9.50 -53.45
N ILE A 16 -11.92 -8.53 -54.37
CA ILE A 16 -11.17 -7.26 -54.23
C ILE A 16 -11.91 -6.26 -53.31
N PHE A 17 -13.24 -6.31 -53.23
CA PHE A 17 -14.03 -5.43 -52.36
C PHE A 17 -14.15 -5.90 -50.90
N GLY A 18 -13.79 -7.17 -50.59
CA GLY A 18 -14.00 -7.78 -49.28
C GLY A 18 -12.91 -7.55 -48.23
N SER A 19 -11.80 -6.86 -48.55
CA SER A 19 -10.61 -6.81 -47.67
C SER A 19 -10.42 -5.50 -46.87
N THR A 20 -11.29 -4.51 -46.99
CA THR A 20 -11.10 -3.19 -46.34
C THR A 20 -11.63 -3.09 -44.90
N GLY A 21 -12.16 -4.17 -44.31
CA GLY A 21 -12.84 -4.12 -43.00
C GLY A 21 -12.03 -4.52 -41.76
N VAL A 22 -10.90 -5.21 -41.89
CA VAL A 22 -10.23 -5.83 -40.73
C VAL A 22 -9.29 -4.91 -39.95
N ASN A 23 -8.82 -3.81 -40.54
CA ASN A 23 -7.89 -2.88 -39.89
C ASN A 23 -8.59 -1.85 -39.00
N ALA A 24 -9.89 -1.60 -39.21
CA ALA A 24 -10.65 -0.61 -38.44
C ALA A 24 -11.06 -1.13 -37.05
N PHE A 25 -11.22 -2.45 -36.89
CA PHE A 25 -11.61 -3.05 -35.60
C PHE A 25 -10.44 -3.14 -34.61
N PHE A 26 -9.20 -3.27 -35.11
CA PHE A 26 -8.00 -3.31 -34.26
C PHE A 26 -7.55 -1.94 -33.72
N ASN A 27 -7.96 -0.83 -34.36
CA ASN A 27 -7.51 0.51 -33.96
C ASN A 27 -8.45 1.20 -32.94
N PHE A 28 -9.63 0.64 -32.65
CA PHE A 28 -10.58 1.21 -31.69
C PHE A 28 -10.27 0.86 -30.22
N GLY A 29 -9.33 -0.06 -29.98
CA GLY A 29 -8.97 -0.55 -28.64
C GLY A 29 -7.73 0.10 -28.01
N HIS A 30 -7.08 1.07 -28.65
CA HIS A 30 -5.82 1.66 -28.17
C HIS A 30 -5.90 3.13 -27.74
N HIS A 31 -7.09 3.73 -27.73
CA HIS A 31 -7.30 5.10 -27.26
C HIS A 31 -7.75 5.22 -25.80
N GLN A 32 -7.56 4.18 -25.00
CA GLN A 32 -7.44 4.35 -23.55
C GLN A 32 -5.95 4.59 -23.25
N GLN A 33 -5.49 5.82 -23.52
CA GLN A 33 -4.38 6.38 -22.76
C GLN A 33 -4.86 6.46 -21.31
N GLN A 34 -4.75 5.34 -20.59
CA GLN A 34 -4.57 5.39 -19.16
C GLN A 34 -3.34 6.28 -18.96
N GLN A 35 -3.55 7.47 -18.41
CA GLN A 35 -2.54 8.10 -17.60
C GLN A 35 -2.14 7.05 -16.56
N GLN A 36 -1.08 6.28 -16.87
CA GLN A 36 -0.28 5.67 -15.83
C GLN A 36 0.24 6.85 -15.02
N GLN A 37 -0.48 7.24 -13.97
CA GLN A 37 0.15 7.83 -12.81
C GLN A 37 1.26 6.84 -12.47
N GLN A 38 2.49 7.21 -12.82
CA GLN A 38 3.67 6.43 -12.52
C GLN A 38 3.72 6.34 -11.00
N GLN A 39 3.23 5.23 -10.47
CA GLN A 39 3.16 5.00 -9.04
C GLN A 39 4.61 4.99 -8.56
N GLN A 40 5.04 6.08 -7.92
CA GLN A 40 6.39 6.18 -7.38
C GLN A 40 6.64 4.97 -6.48
N SER A 41 7.80 4.33 -6.66
CA SER A 41 8.18 3.23 -5.80
C SER A 41 8.32 3.74 -4.35
N TYR A 42 8.17 2.86 -3.38
CA TYR A 42 8.39 3.23 -1.98
C TYR A 42 9.82 3.75 -1.76
N GLU A 43 10.81 3.18 -2.45
CA GLU A 43 12.19 3.67 -2.42
C GLU A 43 12.30 5.11 -2.93
N ASP A 44 11.64 5.43 -4.04
CA ASP A 44 11.60 6.80 -4.58
C ASP A 44 10.92 7.77 -3.61
N GLN A 45 9.88 7.33 -2.88
CA GLN A 45 9.19 8.15 -1.89
C GLN A 45 10.07 8.47 -0.67
N VAL A 46 10.96 7.55 -0.30
CA VAL A 46 11.94 7.74 0.78
C VAL A 46 13.07 8.65 0.31
N LEU A 47 13.65 8.38 -0.86
CA LEU A 47 14.81 9.10 -1.40
C LEU A 47 14.48 10.56 -1.77
N ASN A 48 13.31 10.81 -2.34
CA ASN A 48 12.90 12.15 -2.79
C ASN A 48 12.08 12.92 -1.73
N ASN A 49 12.06 12.45 -0.47
CA ASN A 49 11.31 13.12 0.58
C ASN A 49 11.99 14.43 1.01
N PRO A 50 11.29 15.57 1.11
CA PRO A 50 11.87 16.85 1.52
C PRO A 50 12.12 16.97 3.04
N CYS A 51 12.25 15.84 3.75
CA CYS A 51 12.41 15.84 5.20
C CYS A 51 13.84 16.23 5.61
N ASP A 52 13.98 17.36 6.31
CA ASP A 52 15.25 17.82 6.89
C ASP A 52 15.61 17.13 8.22
N GLY A 53 14.71 16.30 8.75
CA GLY A 53 14.86 15.57 10.02
C GLY A 53 15.08 14.07 9.81
N TYR A 54 14.55 13.28 10.74
CA TYR A 54 14.47 11.84 10.59
C TYR A 54 13.18 11.45 9.87
N LEU A 55 13.30 10.82 8.70
CA LEU A 55 12.17 10.26 7.98
C LEU A 55 11.84 8.86 8.52
N CYS A 56 10.63 8.71 9.05
CA CYS A 56 10.15 7.42 9.55
C CYS A 56 9.92 6.44 8.40
N PRO A 57 10.59 5.28 8.35
CA PRO A 57 10.45 4.34 7.22
C PRO A 57 9.02 3.83 7.08
N ASP A 58 8.38 3.46 8.19
CA ASP A 58 7.06 2.81 8.13
C ASP A 58 5.91 3.76 7.76
N THR A 59 6.09 5.07 8.02
CA THR A 59 5.00 6.06 7.94
C THR A 59 5.31 7.25 7.04
N LEU A 60 6.54 7.35 6.55
CA LEU A 60 7.06 8.50 5.78
C LEU A 60 6.84 9.85 6.47
N THR A 61 6.68 9.85 7.79
CA THR A 61 6.52 11.06 8.60
C THR A 61 7.89 11.64 8.91
N CYS A 62 8.05 12.95 8.71
CA CYS A 62 9.26 13.67 9.09
C CYS A 62 9.19 14.06 10.58
N VAL A 63 10.17 13.64 11.38
CA VAL A 63 10.24 13.92 12.82
C VAL A 63 11.65 14.36 13.25
N ALA A 64 11.79 14.88 14.46
CA ALA A 64 13.09 15.34 14.97
C ALA A 64 14.06 14.17 15.28
N GLN A 65 13.54 13.09 15.88
CA GLN A 65 14.34 11.93 16.28
C GLN A 65 13.60 10.64 15.97
N GLN A 66 14.33 9.55 15.76
CA GLN A 66 13.75 8.23 15.48
C GLN A 66 12.66 7.84 16.50
N LYS A 67 12.88 8.08 17.80
CA LYS A 67 11.90 7.79 18.86
C LYS A 67 10.56 8.52 18.72
N ASP A 68 10.48 9.57 17.91
CA ASP A 68 9.27 10.38 17.74
C ASP A 68 8.36 9.81 16.64
N CYS A 69 8.86 8.83 15.86
CA CYS A 69 8.09 8.18 14.81
C CYS A 69 6.77 7.58 15.33
N PRO A 70 5.63 7.82 14.65
CA PRO A 70 4.38 7.17 15.00
C PRO A 70 4.41 5.70 14.56
N CYS A 71 3.63 4.86 15.26
CA CYS A 71 3.37 3.51 14.75
C CYS A 71 2.47 3.59 13.50
N PRO A 72 2.66 2.70 12.51
CA PRO A 72 1.92 2.74 11.25
C PRO A 72 0.40 2.52 11.43
N PHE A 73 -0.02 1.80 12.46
CA PHE A 73 -1.43 1.55 12.74
C PHE A 73 -1.82 2.00 14.14
N PRO A 74 -1.90 3.32 14.43
CA PRO A 74 -2.09 3.84 15.79
C PRO A 74 -3.41 3.41 16.44
N LYS A 75 -4.42 3.03 15.64
CA LYS A 75 -5.70 2.51 16.13
C LYS A 75 -5.60 1.08 16.67
N SER A 76 -4.67 0.26 16.17
CA SER A 76 -4.54 -1.15 16.52
C SER A 76 -3.20 -1.49 17.16
N GLN A 77 -2.29 -0.51 17.29
CA GLN A 77 -0.97 -0.69 17.87
C GLN A 77 -0.74 0.21 19.09
N LEU A 78 0.19 -0.22 19.95
CA LEU A 78 0.78 0.56 21.02
C LEU A 78 2.23 0.86 20.68
N LYS A 79 2.64 2.10 20.91
CA LYS A 79 4.04 2.53 20.87
C LYS A 79 4.66 2.32 22.24
N CYS A 80 5.53 1.33 22.38
CA CYS A 80 6.24 1.05 23.62
C CYS A 80 7.63 1.67 23.57
N VAL A 81 7.89 2.64 24.45
CA VAL A 81 9.21 3.26 24.57
C VAL A 81 10.13 2.33 25.34
N LEU A 82 11.33 2.12 24.79
CA LEU A 82 12.41 1.34 25.37
C LEU A 82 13.52 2.29 25.87
N PRO A 83 14.47 1.80 26.68
CA PRO A 83 15.71 2.52 26.98
C PRO A 83 16.45 2.96 25.70
N ASP A 84 17.41 3.87 25.87
CA ASP A 84 18.30 4.34 24.79
C ASP A 84 17.59 4.99 23.60
N ASN A 85 16.48 5.70 23.86
CA ASN A 85 15.67 6.35 22.82
C ASN A 85 15.18 5.38 21.73
N LYS A 86 14.97 4.11 22.07
CA LYS A 86 14.35 3.13 21.17
C LYS A 86 12.85 3.03 21.44
N PHE A 87 12.12 2.49 20.47
CA PHE A 87 10.72 2.14 20.65
C PHE A 87 10.39 0.93 19.79
N VAL A 88 9.27 0.28 20.12
CA VAL A 88 8.69 -0.78 19.30
C VAL A 88 7.18 -0.60 19.23
N CYS A 89 6.63 -0.92 18.07
CA CYS A 89 5.18 -0.95 17.85
C CYS A 89 4.69 -2.39 17.99
N ILE A 90 3.79 -2.62 18.94
CA ILE A 90 3.13 -3.91 19.13
C ILE A 90 1.64 -3.77 18.86
N SER A 91 0.94 -4.87 18.57
CA SER A 91 -0.52 -4.83 18.54
C SER A 91 -1.09 -4.53 19.94
N LYS A 92 -2.18 -3.78 20.00
CA LYS A 92 -2.97 -3.63 21.22
C LYS A 92 -3.43 -5.01 21.70
N PRO A 93 -3.40 -5.30 23.01
CA PRO A 93 -3.88 -6.57 23.52
C PRO A 93 -5.36 -6.79 23.21
N ALA A 94 -5.69 -7.95 22.65
CA ALA A 94 -7.08 -8.36 22.42
C ALA A 94 -7.72 -8.73 23.77
N THR A 95 -8.79 -8.03 24.14
CA THR A 95 -9.51 -8.25 25.40
C THR A 95 -11.00 -8.00 25.22
N HIS A 96 -11.82 -8.86 25.83
CA HIS A 96 -13.28 -8.67 25.90
C HIS A 96 -13.71 -7.81 27.09
N ASN A 97 -12.78 -7.48 27.98
CA ASN A 97 -13.06 -6.64 29.13
C ASN A 97 -12.94 -5.16 28.74
N GLU A 98 -14.06 -4.45 28.83
CA GLU A 98 -14.18 -3.06 28.43
C GLU A 98 -13.22 -2.11 29.15
N LYS A 99 -12.94 -2.36 30.44
CA LYS A 99 -12.00 -1.55 31.23
C LYS A 99 -10.58 -1.63 30.66
N PHE A 100 -10.13 -2.83 30.30
CA PHE A 100 -8.81 -3.00 29.71
C PHE A 100 -8.75 -2.47 28.27
N ARG A 101 -9.82 -2.65 27.49
CA ARG A 101 -9.92 -2.08 26.14
C ARG A 101 -9.80 -0.55 26.17
N ALA A 102 -10.53 0.11 27.08
CA ALA A 102 -10.46 1.56 27.26
C ALA A 102 -9.04 2.05 27.65
N ILE A 103 -8.28 1.27 28.43
CA ILE A 103 -6.88 1.60 28.75
C ILE A 103 -6.03 1.58 27.48
N TYR A 104 -6.17 0.56 26.63
CA TYR A 104 -5.36 0.42 25.41
C TYR A 104 -5.80 1.34 24.27
N ASP A 105 -7.03 1.83 24.29
CA ASP A 105 -7.53 2.84 23.34
C ASP A 105 -7.13 4.28 23.72
N ASP A 106 -6.77 4.51 24.98
CA ASP A 106 -6.23 5.78 25.45
C ASP A 106 -4.75 5.94 25.01
N PRO A 107 -4.41 7.00 24.25
CA PRO A 107 -3.07 7.19 23.69
C PRO A 107 -1.99 7.48 24.73
N VAL A 108 -2.38 7.83 25.96
CA VAL A 108 -1.46 8.13 27.07
C VAL A 108 -1.35 6.94 28.03
N LYS A 109 -2.48 6.30 28.36
CA LYS A 109 -2.51 5.18 29.30
C LYS A 109 -2.06 3.87 28.67
N GLY A 110 -2.42 3.59 27.43
CA GLY A 110 -2.08 2.34 26.73
C GLY A 110 -0.56 2.09 26.70
N PRO A 111 0.25 3.05 26.22
CA PRO A 111 1.71 2.94 26.23
C PRO A 111 2.35 2.78 27.62
N LYS A 112 1.66 3.18 28.69
CA LYS A 112 2.13 3.08 30.09
C LYS A 112 1.57 1.86 30.82
N ALA A 113 0.71 1.08 30.16
CA ALA A 113 0.05 -0.07 30.77
C ALA A 113 1.04 -1.21 31.01
N LYS A 114 0.90 -1.85 32.18
CA LYS A 114 1.67 -3.03 32.61
C LYS A 114 0.75 -3.98 33.35
N ASN A 115 -0.11 -4.67 32.62
CA ASN A 115 -1.09 -5.60 33.16
C ASN A 115 -0.58 -7.03 33.05
N LYS A 116 -0.59 -7.76 34.17
CA LYS A 116 -0.17 -9.17 34.20
C LYS A 116 -1.04 -10.01 33.26
N GLY A 117 -0.40 -10.81 32.42
CA GLY A 117 -1.08 -11.68 31.45
C GLY A 117 -1.42 -11.03 30.11
N PHE A 118 -1.11 -9.73 29.93
CA PHE A 118 -1.27 -9.05 28.65
C PHE A 118 0.09 -8.85 27.97
N ARG A 119 0.11 -8.95 26.64
CA ARG A 119 1.27 -8.55 25.82
C ARG A 119 1.20 -7.05 25.56
N ASP A 120 1.32 -6.25 26.62
CA ASP A 120 1.36 -4.79 26.56
C ASP A 120 2.81 -4.25 26.69
N CYS A 121 2.96 -2.94 26.82
CA CYS A 121 4.29 -2.32 26.93
C CYS A 121 5.04 -2.72 28.20
N GLY A 122 4.33 -3.11 29.26
CA GLY A 122 4.93 -3.70 30.44
C GLY A 122 5.61 -5.03 30.14
N TRP A 123 4.92 -5.91 29.41
CA TRP A 123 5.50 -7.18 28.94
C TRP A 123 6.71 -6.96 28.02
N VAL A 124 6.62 -5.99 27.09
CA VAL A 124 7.74 -5.62 26.21
C VAL A 124 8.95 -5.12 26.99
N SER A 125 8.73 -4.25 27.98
CA SER A 125 9.82 -3.72 28.81
C SER A 125 10.51 -4.82 29.61
N ASP A 126 9.73 -5.77 30.14
CA ASP A 126 10.28 -6.90 30.88
C ASP A 126 11.06 -7.85 29.94
N ALA A 127 10.59 -8.07 28.72
CA ALA A 127 11.31 -8.84 27.71
C ALA A 127 12.64 -8.17 27.32
N TYR A 128 12.65 -6.85 27.12
CA TYR A 128 13.87 -6.10 26.76
C TYR A 128 14.96 -6.15 27.84
N LYS A 129 14.57 -6.11 29.13
CA LYS A 129 15.52 -6.11 30.26
C LYS A 129 16.24 -7.44 30.48
N ASN A 130 15.72 -8.52 29.92
CA ASN A 130 16.29 -9.86 30.07
C ASN A 130 17.34 -10.19 28.98
N HIS A 131 17.79 -9.17 28.24
CA HIS A 131 18.86 -9.20 27.24
C HIS A 131 20.00 -8.29 27.67
#